data_AF-A0A529I1S0-F1
#
_entry.id   AF-A0A529I1S0-F1
#
_cell.length_a   1.000
_cell.length_b   1.000
_cell.length_c   1.000
_cell.angle_alpha   90.00
_cell.angle_beta   90.00
_cell.angle_gamma   90.00
#
_symmetry.space_group_name_H-M   'P 1'
#
loop_
_entity.id
_entity.type
_entity.pdbx_description
1 polymer ?
#
loop_
_entity_poly.entity_id
_entity_poly.type
_entity_poly.pdbx_seq_one_letter_code
_entity_poly.pdbx_strand_id
1 'polypeptide(L)' 'MLDKRSGSRLANLWDDAKAEGMSGPELLVYRSNTLGSDKRVTNYGGGNTSSKVWQKDPLTGEDVQVLWVKG' A
#
# COMPACT_ATOMS: atom_id res chain seq x y z
N MET A 1 38.96 2.85 -5.13
CA MET A 1 38.54 2.89 -3.70
C MET A 1 37.08 2.52 -3.66
N LEU A 2 36.72 1.49 -2.88
CA LEU A 2 35.33 1.08 -2.68
C LEU A 2 34.60 2.17 -1.91
N ASP A 3 33.63 2.81 -2.55
CA ASP A 3 32.83 3.88 -1.97
C ASP A 3 31.90 3.25 -0.91
N LYS A 4 32.35 3.32 0.34
CA LYS A 4 31.73 2.74 1.53
C LYS A 4 30.52 3.59 1.93
N ARG A 5 29.48 3.62 1.09
CA ARG A 5 28.24 4.32 1.44
C ARG A 5 27.53 3.54 2.54
N SER A 6 27.59 4.08 3.75
CA SER A 6 26.62 3.84 4.83
C SER A 6 25.24 3.59 4.20
N GLY A 7 24.67 2.41 4.43
CA GLY A 7 23.59 1.84 3.62
C GLY A 7 22.57 2.88 3.15
N SER A 8 22.45 3.04 1.83
CA SER A 8 21.55 4.03 1.24
C SER A 8 20.14 3.78 1.78
N ARG A 9 19.55 4.79 2.46
CA ARG A 9 18.15 4.75 2.89
C ARG A 9 17.27 4.47 1.67
N LEU A 10 16.19 3.71 1.88
CA LEU A 10 15.20 3.47 0.83
C LEU A 10 14.59 4.80 0.38
N ALA A 11 14.34 4.95 -0.92
CA ALA A 11 13.64 6.10 -1.45
C ALA A 11 12.17 6.06 -1.05
N ASN A 12 11.60 7.20 -0.68
CA ASN A 12 10.15 7.34 -0.58
C ASN A 12 9.58 7.53 -1.99
N LEU A 13 8.73 6.62 -2.42
CA LEU A 13 8.13 6.58 -3.76
C LEU A 13 6.64 6.99 -3.74
N TRP A 14 6.14 7.52 -2.63
CA TRP A 14 4.80 8.07 -2.53
C TRP A 14 4.68 9.39 -3.28
N ASP A 15 3.59 9.56 -4.00
CA ASP A 15 3.23 10.75 -4.76
C ASP A 15 1.82 11.18 -4.35
N ASP A 16 1.74 12.33 -3.67
CA ASP A 16 0.48 12.86 -3.16
C ASP A 16 -0.47 13.27 -4.30
N ALA A 17 0.04 13.80 -5.41
CA ALA A 17 -0.78 14.20 -6.55
C ALA A 17 -1.40 12.97 -7.23
N LYS A 18 -0.68 11.85 -7.24
CA LYS A 18 -1.23 10.58 -7.73
C LYS A 18 -2.26 9.98 -6.76
N ALA A 19 -2.05 10.14 -5.46
CA ALA A 19 -2.96 9.64 -4.44
C ALA A 19 -4.25 10.46 -4.33
N GLU A 20 -4.22 11.73 -4.76
CA GLU A 20 -5.35 12.63 -4.71
C GLU A 20 -6.56 12.05 -5.47
N GLY A 21 -7.73 12.07 -4.82
CA GLY A 21 -8.98 11.58 -5.39
C GLY A 21 -9.16 10.05 -5.40
N MET A 22 -8.15 9.26 -5.02
CA MET A 22 -8.30 7.81 -4.89
C MET A 22 -9.21 7.44 -3.72
N SER A 23 -10.07 6.46 -3.94
CA SER A 23 -10.85 5.80 -2.89
C SER A 23 -9.96 4.98 -1.94
N GLY A 24 -10.50 4.59 -0.78
CA GLY A 24 -9.79 3.74 0.19
C GLY A 24 -9.17 2.47 -0.41
N PRO A 25 -9.92 1.67 -1.21
CA PRO A 25 -9.39 0.50 -1.88
C PRO A 25 -8.30 0.83 -2.91
N GLU A 26 -8.46 1.90 -3.68
CA GLU A 26 -7.44 2.34 -4.67
C GLU A 26 -6.14 2.76 -3.97
N LEU A 27 -6.24 3.49 -2.86
CA LEU A 27 -5.08 3.85 -2.03
C LEU A 27 -4.37 2.62 -1.46
N LEU A 28 -5.12 1.57 -1.06
CA LEU A 28 -4.54 0.31 -0.61
C LEU A 28 -3.73 -0.33 -1.74
N VAL A 29 -4.28 -0.43 -2.95
CA VAL A 29 -3.57 -0.97 -4.12
C VAL A 29 -2.34 -0.13 -4.44
N TYR A 30 -2.45 1.20 -4.46
CA TYR A 30 -1.34 2.09 -4.76
C TYR A 30 -0.19 1.91 -3.76
N ARG A 31 -0.46 1.96 -2.45
CA ARG A 31 0.57 1.70 -1.41
C ARG A 31 1.21 0.33 -1.57
N SER A 32 0.39 -0.69 -1.84
CA SER A 32 0.87 -2.08 -1.98
C SER A 32 1.81 -2.22 -3.17
N ASN A 33 1.48 -1.62 -4.31
CA ASN A 33 2.31 -1.63 -5.50
C ASN A 33 3.60 -0.83 -5.28
N THR A 34 3.52 0.33 -4.61
CA THR A 34 4.71 1.13 -4.27
C THR A 34 5.67 0.35 -3.38
N LEU A 35 5.17 -0.29 -2.31
CA LEU A 35 5.99 -1.13 -1.43
C LEU A 35 6.56 -2.36 -2.16
N GLY A 36 5.74 -3.01 -2.97
CA GLY A 36 6.10 -4.21 -3.72
C GLY A 36 7.08 -3.96 -4.88
N SER A 37 7.27 -2.70 -5.28
CA SER A 37 8.17 -2.34 -6.38
C SER A 37 9.66 -2.50 -6.03
N ASP A 38 10.00 -2.52 -4.74
CA ASP A 38 11.37 -2.68 -4.26
C ASP A 38 11.57 -4.06 -3.61
N LYS A 39 12.45 -4.88 -4.21
CA LYS A 39 12.77 -6.24 -3.73
C LYS A 39 13.44 -6.28 -2.36
N ARG A 40 13.94 -5.14 -1.87
CA ARG A 40 14.47 -4.99 -0.50
C ARG A 40 13.35 -4.86 0.53
N VAL A 41 12.14 -4.49 0.10
CA VAL A 41 10.94 -4.39 0.95
C VAL A 41 10.15 -5.70 0.91
N THR A 42 9.83 -6.21 -0.28
CA THR A 42 9.16 -7.52 -0.45
C THR A 42 9.92 -8.34 -1.48
N ASN A 43 10.35 -9.55 -1.11
CA ASN A 43 11.24 -10.36 -1.93
C ASN A 43 10.52 -11.05 -3.11
N TYR A 44 9.69 -12.07 -2.85
CA TYR A 44 9.01 -12.86 -3.88
C TYR A 44 7.76 -13.55 -3.29
N GLY A 45 6.56 -13.02 -3.58
CA GLY A 45 5.29 -13.64 -3.19
C GLY A 45 4.90 -13.53 -1.71
N GLY A 46 5.68 -12.80 -0.90
CA GLY A 46 5.37 -12.49 0.49
C GLY A 46 4.96 -11.02 0.70
N GLY A 47 4.47 -10.73 1.91
CA GLY A 47 4.00 -9.40 2.30
C GLY A 47 2.49 -9.24 2.11
N ASN A 48 1.85 -8.62 3.09
CA ASN A 48 0.42 -8.30 3.08
C ASN A 48 0.23 -6.84 3.46
N THR A 49 -0.81 -6.22 2.91
CA THR A 49 -1.24 -4.87 3.25
C THR A 49 -2.73 -4.88 3.49
N SER A 50 -3.18 -4.03 4.40
CA SER A 50 -4.59 -3.88 4.68
C SER A 50 -4.96 -2.44 5.01
N SER A 51 -6.24 -2.11 4.85
CA SER A 51 -6.78 -0.80 5.22
C SER A 51 -8.22 -0.96 5.68
N LYS A 52 -8.60 -0.20 6.71
CA LYS A 52 -10.00 -0.14 7.14
C LYS A 52 -10.72 0.93 6.33
N VAL A 53 -11.78 0.55 5.64
CA VAL A 53 -12.56 1.43 4.76
C VAL A 53 -14.05 1.28 5.11
N TRP A 54 -14.78 2.40 5.16
CA TRP A 54 -16.23 2.37 5.30
C TRP A 54 -16.88 1.94 3.99
N GLN A 55 -17.77 0.95 4.06
CA GLN A 55 -18.53 0.45 2.92
C GLN A 55 -19.93 0.02 3.34
N LYS A 56 -20.83 0.04 2.36
CA LYS A 56 -22.16 -0.53 2.50
C LYS A 56 -22.06 -2.04 2.62
N ASP A 57 -22.56 -2.58 3.72
CA ASP A 57 -22.77 -4.03 3.87
C ASP A 57 -23.78 -4.50 2.81
N PRO A 58 -23.44 -5.46 1.93
CA PRO A 58 -24.34 -5.91 0.88
C PRO A 58 -25.60 -6.62 1.39
N LEU A 59 -25.62 -7.07 2.65
CA LEU A 59 -26.78 -7.73 3.26
C LEU A 59 -27.74 -6.74 3.94
N THR A 60 -27.20 -5.74 4.62
CA THR A 60 -28.00 -4.81 5.44
C THR A 60 -28.14 -3.41 4.85
N GLY A 61 -27.25 -2.99 3.96
CA GLY A 61 -27.20 -1.63 3.41
C GLY A 61 -26.63 -0.58 4.38
N GLU A 62 -26.23 -0.98 5.58
CA GLU A 62 -25.63 -0.09 6.57
C GLU A 62 -24.16 0.18 6.25
N ASP A 63 -23.66 1.36 6.65
CA ASP A 63 -22.23 1.64 6.54
C ASP A 63 -21.49 0.91 7.67
N VAL A 64 -20.57 0.02 7.28
CA VAL A 64 -19.73 -0.75 8.21
C VAL A 64 -18.25 -0.55 7.86
N GLN A 65 -17.38 -0.67 8.86
CA GLN A 65 -15.96 -0.60 8.65
C GLN A 65 -15.43 -1.98 8.24
N VAL A 66 -14.98 -2.11 6.99
CA VAL A 66 -14.45 -3.35 6.43
C VAL A 66 -12.92 -3.30 6.43
N LEU A 67 -12.28 -4.39 6.85
CA LEU A 67 -10.84 -4.57 6.66
C LEU A 67 -10.59 -5.12 5.25
N TRP A 68 -10.09 -4.27 4.37
CA TRP A 68 -9.60 -4.67 3.05
C TRP A 68 -8.22 -5.28 3.22
N VAL A 69 -8.00 -6.47 2.67
CA VAL A 69 -6.70 -7.15 2.64
C VAL A 69 -6.31 -7.35 1.18
N LYS A 70 -5.13 -6.87 0.78
CA LYS A 70 -4.63 -7.06 -0.58
C LYS A 70 -4.23 -8.53 -0.76
N GLY A 71 -4.84 -9.20 -1.74
CA GLY A 71 -4.43 -10.50 -2.30
C GLY A 71 -3.45 -10.31 -3.44
#